data_AF-A0AA95L9J7-F1
#
_entry.id   AF-A0AA95L9J7-F1
#
_cell.length_a   1.000
_cell.length_b   1.000
_cell.length_c   1.000
_cell.angle_alpha   90.00
_cell.angle_beta   90.00
_cell.angle_gamma   90.00
#
_symmetry.space_group_name_H-M   'P 1'
#
loop_
_entity.id
_entity.type
_entity.pdbx_description
1 polymer ?
#
loop_
_entity_poly.entity_id
_entity_poly.type
_entity_poly.pdbx_seq_one_letter_code
_entity_poly.pdbx_strand_id
1 'polypeptide(L)'
;MMATYNEKPVANWTTNDFIAYLCDRHSATYGTEYTPPGRNWQVERGLIGTLIGTKGKNAKPRKYEPEVVKAFIDECLRIHRCTPQWPTVSFTWFWKWKTDVWARVLAESKRKQYVKQAVEETEGIDDWL
;
A
#
# COMPACT_ATOMS: atom_id res chain seq x y z
N MET A 1 -7.59 -19.67 -0.59
CA MET A 1 -6.91 -19.42 0.70
C MET A 1 -7.08 -17.95 1.05
N MET A 2 -8.09 -17.59 1.85
CA MET A 2 -8.22 -16.24 2.41
C MET A 2 -7.06 -16.03 3.38
N ALA A 3 -6.03 -15.29 2.98
CA ALA A 3 -4.96 -14.91 3.88
C ALA A 3 -5.54 -13.96 4.95
N THR A 4 -5.28 -14.27 6.22
CA THR A 4 -5.64 -13.51 7.43
C THR A 4 -4.85 -12.21 7.55
N TYR A 5 -4.83 -11.40 6.48
CA TYR A 5 -4.20 -10.08 6.50
C TYR A 5 -4.99 -9.09 7.37
N ASN A 6 -6.31 -9.30 7.48
CA ASN A 6 -7.23 -8.40 8.20
C ASN A 6 -7.07 -8.50 9.74
N GLU A 7 -6.49 -9.59 10.24
CA GLU A 7 -6.28 -9.81 11.68
C GLU A 7 -4.99 -9.16 12.21
N LYS A 8 -4.11 -8.70 11.30
CA LYS A 8 -2.82 -8.11 11.66
C LYS A 8 -2.85 -6.60 11.45
N PRO A 9 -2.22 -5.80 12.34
CA PRO A 9 -2.05 -4.38 12.09
C PRO A 9 -1.23 -4.17 10.82
N VAL A 10 -1.61 -3.16 10.03
CA VAL A 10 -1.03 -2.89 8.70
C VAL A 10 0.50 -2.74 8.77
N ALA A 11 1.02 -2.19 9.87
CA ALA A 11 2.46 -2.07 10.14
C ALA A 11 3.25 -3.41 10.10
N ASN A 12 2.56 -4.54 10.31
CA ASN A 12 3.13 -5.89 10.30
C ASN A 12 2.84 -6.68 9.03
N TRP A 13 2.20 -6.06 8.03
CA TRP A 13 1.90 -6.73 6.78
C TRP A 13 3.18 -7.07 6.01
N THR A 14 3.23 -8.31 5.53
CA THR A 14 4.27 -8.81 4.64
C THR A 14 3.87 -8.59 3.18
N THR A 15 4.81 -8.80 2.26
CA THR A 15 4.54 -8.71 0.81
C THR A 15 3.37 -9.59 0.37
N ASN A 16 3.22 -10.78 0.96
CA ASN A 16 2.11 -11.67 0.63
C ASN A 16 0.77 -11.16 1.17
N ASP A 17 0.76 -10.50 2.33
CA ASP A 17 -0.45 -9.88 2.89
C ASP A 17 -0.93 -8.74 1.98
N PHE A 18 -0.01 -7.92 1.46
CA PHE A 18 -0.35 -6.88 0.47
C PHE A 18 -0.88 -7.44 -0.84
N ILE A 19 -0.33 -8.56 -1.32
CA ILE A 19 -0.83 -9.21 -2.54
C ILE A 19 -2.24 -9.75 -2.31
N ALA A 20 -2.48 -10.41 -1.16
CA ALA A 20 -3.82 -10.88 -0.81
C ALA A 20 -4.83 -9.72 -0.70
N TYR A 21 -4.43 -8.62 -0.05
CA TYR A 21 -5.23 -7.40 0.03
C TYR A 21 -5.57 -6.84 -1.35
N LEU A 22 -4.58 -6.76 -2.23
CA LEU A 22 -4.75 -6.23 -3.57
C LEU A 22 -5.67 -7.12 -4.42
N CYS A 23 -5.54 -8.43 -4.34
CA CYS A 23 -6.44 -9.38 -5.00
C CYS A 23 -7.88 -9.22 -4.52
N ASP A 24 -8.07 -9.12 -3.20
CA ASP A 24 -9.40 -8.98 -2.58
C ASP A 24 -10.07 -7.65 -2.97
N ARG A 25 -9.34 -6.54 -2.87
CA ARG A 25 -9.84 -5.21 -3.26
C ARG A 25 -10.09 -5.11 -4.76
N HIS A 26 -9.26 -5.73 -5.60
CA HIS A 26 -9.49 -5.78 -7.04
C HIS A 26 -10.75 -6.57 -7.38
N SER A 27 -10.94 -7.74 -6.75
CA SER A 27 -12.15 -8.55 -6.90
C SER A 27 -13.40 -7.77 -6.47
N ALA A 28 -13.35 -7.08 -5.32
CA ALA A 28 -14.44 -6.26 -4.83
C ALA A 28 -14.76 -5.05 -5.74
N THR A 29 -13.73 -4.45 -6.37
CA THR A 29 -13.90 -3.23 -7.18
C THR A 29 -14.31 -3.53 -8.62
N TYR A 30 -13.73 -4.57 -9.23
CA TYR A 30 -13.87 -4.87 -10.65
C TYR A 30 -14.59 -6.19 -10.94
N GLY A 31 -14.93 -6.97 -9.91
CA GLY A 31 -15.62 -8.26 -10.06
C GLY A 31 -14.82 -9.33 -10.81
N THR A 32 -13.52 -9.09 -11.04
CA THR A 32 -12.65 -9.94 -11.87
C THR A 32 -11.43 -10.38 -11.07
N GLU A 33 -10.97 -11.61 -11.32
CA GLU A 33 -9.76 -12.14 -10.71
C GLU A 33 -8.54 -11.28 -11.04
N TYR A 34 -7.78 -10.95 -10.00
CA TYR A 34 -6.55 -10.20 -10.16
C TYR A 34 -5.49 -11.03 -10.87
N THR A 35 -5.08 -10.61 -12.07
CA THR A 35 -4.00 -11.25 -12.82
C THR A 35 -2.77 -10.35 -12.81
N PRO A 36 -1.63 -10.81 -12.26
CA PRO A 36 -0.41 -10.02 -12.28
C PRO A 36 0.09 -9.85 -13.73
N PRO A 37 0.86 -8.79 -14.00
CA PRO A 37 1.32 -8.47 -15.34
C PRO A 37 2.24 -9.59 -15.85
N GLY A 38 1.91 -10.15 -17.02
CA GLY A 38 2.62 -11.29 -17.58
C GLY A 38 2.52 -12.58 -16.75
N ARG A 39 1.52 -12.68 -15.85
CA ARG A 39 1.33 -13.80 -14.91
C ARG A 39 2.50 -14.01 -13.92
N ASN A 40 3.38 -13.01 -13.77
CA ASN A 40 4.57 -13.14 -12.95
C ASN A 40 4.44 -12.40 -11.61
N TRP A 41 4.12 -13.17 -10.55
CA TRP A 41 4.06 -12.67 -9.17
C TRP A 41 5.41 -12.20 -8.61
N GLN A 42 6.54 -12.61 -9.20
CA GLN A 42 7.86 -12.23 -8.67
C GLN A 42 8.14 -10.73 -8.85
N VAL A 43 7.70 -10.15 -9.97
CA VAL A 43 7.89 -8.71 -10.25
C VAL A 43 7.13 -7.88 -9.23
N GLU A 44 5.89 -8.26 -8.96
CA GLU A 44 5.03 -7.58 -8.00
C GLU A 44 5.55 -7.70 -6.56
N ARG A 45 5.94 -8.92 -6.16
CA ARG A 45 6.57 -9.17 -4.87
C ARG A 45 7.84 -8.35 -4.70
N GLY A 46 8.66 -8.26 -5.75
CA GLY A 46 9.90 -7.48 -5.74
C GLY A 46 9.66 -5.98 -5.58
N LEU A 47 8.62 -5.45 -6.23
CA LEU A 47 8.27 -4.03 -6.16
C LEU A 47 7.69 -3.66 -4.80
N ILE A 48 6.70 -4.42 -4.31
CA ILE A 48 6.14 -4.24 -2.97
C ILE A 48 7.25 -4.42 -1.92
N GLY A 49 8.08 -5.47 -2.03
CA GLY A 49 9.19 -5.72 -1.10
C GLY A 49 10.26 -4.62 -1.11
N THR A 50 10.39 -3.84 -2.19
CA THR A 50 11.27 -2.67 -2.22
C THR A 50 10.69 -1.47 -1.45
N LEU A 51 9.36 -1.42 -1.29
CA LEU A 51 8.66 -0.36 -0.56
C LEU A 51 8.61 -0.65 0.95
N ILE A 52 8.05 -1.81 1.33
CA ILE A 52 7.80 -2.18 2.74
C ILE A 52 8.99 -2.83 3.44
N GLY A 53 10.04 -3.16 2.67
CA GLY A 53 11.17 -3.96 3.12
C GLY A 53 10.85 -5.46 3.17
N THR A 54 11.88 -6.29 3.07
CA THR A 54 11.77 -7.75 3.13
C THR A 54 12.53 -8.29 4.32
N LYS A 55 12.02 -9.35 4.95
CA LYS A 55 12.74 -10.11 5.99
C LYS A 55 13.46 -11.28 5.34
N GLY A 56 14.71 -11.54 5.72
CA GLY A 56 15.49 -12.71 5.27
C GLY A 56 16.89 -12.39 4.76
N LYS A 57 17.50 -13.34 4.03
CA LYS A 57 18.92 -13.26 3.57
C LYS A 57 19.19 -12.11 2.59
N ASN A 58 18.17 -11.66 1.86
CA ASN A 58 18.18 -10.48 0.98
C ASN A 58 17.25 -9.40 1.55
N ALA A 59 17.43 -9.06 2.83
CA ALA A 59 16.61 -8.05 3.49
C ALA A 59 16.82 -6.68 2.84
N LYS A 60 15.75 -6.10 2.30
CA LYS A 60 15.75 -4.72 1.85
C LYS A 60 15.30 -3.83 3.00
N PRO A 61 15.98 -2.69 3.25
CA PRO A 61 15.54 -1.76 4.27
C PRO A 61 14.14 -1.26 3.94
N ARG A 62 13.29 -1.14 4.97
CA ARG A 62 11.96 -0.55 4.85
C ARG A 62 12.13 0.91 4.46
N LYS A 63 11.60 1.29 3.29
CA LYS A 63 11.65 2.68 2.79
C LYS A 63 10.44 3.49 3.22
N TYR A 64 9.28 2.83 3.30
CA TYR A 64 8.02 3.46 3.63
C TYR A 64 7.23 2.59 4.61
N GLU A 65 6.43 3.24 5.45
CA GLU A 65 5.51 2.53 6.31
C GLU A 65 4.46 1.78 5.48
N PRO A 66 4.11 0.53 5.85
CA PRO A 66 3.08 -0.25 5.17
C PRO A 66 1.75 0.48 4.98
N GLU A 67 1.38 1.36 5.92
CA GLU A 67 0.15 2.16 5.85
C GLU A 67 0.12 3.10 4.64
N VAL A 68 1.27 3.67 4.27
CA VAL A 68 1.40 4.53 3.09
C VAL A 68 1.14 3.73 1.82
N VAL A 69 1.66 2.50 1.75
CA VAL A 69 1.48 1.59 0.61
C VAL A 69 0.02 1.17 0.49
N LYS A 70 -0.64 0.87 1.63
CA LYS A 70 -2.07 0.56 1.65
C LYS A 70 -2.90 1.75 1.15
N ALA A 71 -2.65 2.95 1.66
CA ALA A 71 -3.35 4.16 1.25
C ALA A 71 -3.16 4.46 -0.24
N PHE A 72 -1.95 4.23 -0.77
CA PHE A 72 -1.67 4.35 -2.20
C PHE A 72 -2.51 3.40 -3.04
N ILE A 73 -2.58 2.12 -2.66
CA ILE A 73 -3.41 1.12 -3.35
C ILE A 73 -4.88 1.55 -3.33
N ASP A 74 -5.38 1.95 -2.16
CA ASP A 74 -6.77 2.38 -2.00
C ASP A 74 -7.13 3.60 -2.87
N GLU A 75 -6.27 4.62 -2.88
CA GLU A 75 -6.48 5.81 -3.72
C GLU A 75 -6.37 5.48 -5.21
N CYS A 76 -5.44 4.61 -5.60
CA CYS A 76 -5.32 4.17 -6.99
C CYS A 76 -6.58 3.44 -7.48
N LEU A 77 -7.11 2.52 -6.67
CA LEU A 77 -8.36 1.79 -6.97
C LEU A 77 -9.59 2.72 -6.94
N ARG A 78 -9.59 3.74 -6.08
CA ARG A 78 -10.67 4.73 -6.01
C ARG A 78 -10.73 5.62 -7.25
N ILE A 79 -9.56 6.04 -7.75
CA ILE A 79 -9.45 6.97 -8.89
C ILE A 79 -9.60 6.21 -10.21
N HIS A 80 -9.04 5.00 -10.29
CA HIS A 80 -9.04 4.25 -11.54
C HIS A 80 -10.37 3.52 -11.73
N ARG A 81 -11.06 3.82 -12.83
CA ARG A 81 -12.16 2.98 -13.33
C ARG A 81 -11.68 2.24 -14.55
N CYS A 82 -11.76 0.91 -14.50
CA CYS A 82 -11.48 0.06 -15.65
C CYS A 82 -12.43 0.42 -16.80
N THR A 83 -11.89 0.35 -18.01
CA THR A 83 -12.66 0.53 -19.25
C THR A 83 -12.88 -0.84 -19.89
N PRO A 84 -13.87 -1.03 -20.77
CA PRO A 84 -14.11 -2.33 -21.41
C PRO A 84 -12.89 -2.90 -22.16
N GLN A 85 -12.00 -2.02 -22.64
CA GLN A 85 -10.77 -2.40 -23.32
C GLN A 85 -9.66 -2.85 -22.34
N TRP A 86 -9.72 -2.41 -21.08
CA TRP A 86 -8.78 -2.72 -20.02
C TRP A 86 -9.55 -3.08 -18.74
N PRO A 87 -10.07 -4.32 -18.66
CA PRO A 87 -10.96 -4.73 -17.57
C PRO A 87 -10.24 -4.90 -16.23
N THR A 88 -8.90 -4.97 -16.25
CA THR A 88 -8.08 -5.20 -15.07
C THR A 88 -6.90 -4.25 -15.02
N VAL A 89 -6.39 -4.04 -13.82
CA VAL A 89 -5.21 -3.21 -13.56
C VAL A 89 -4.26 -3.94 -12.65
N SER A 90 -2.97 -3.78 -12.92
CA SER A 90 -1.90 -4.36 -12.09
C SER A 90 -1.22 -3.31 -11.22
N PHE A 91 -0.63 -3.75 -10.11
CA PHE A 91 0.10 -2.88 -9.21
C PHE A 91 1.31 -2.21 -9.88
N THR A 92 2.00 -2.91 -10.78
CA THR A 92 3.10 -2.30 -11.54
C THR A 92 2.61 -1.20 -12.48
N TRP A 93 1.40 -1.32 -13.03
CA TRP A 93 0.78 -0.27 -13.83
C TRP A 93 0.45 0.96 -12.97
N PHE A 94 -0.11 0.76 -11.78
CA PHE A 94 -0.29 1.84 -10.81
C PHE A 94 1.04 2.51 -10.46
N TRP A 95 2.08 1.74 -10.16
CA TRP A 95 3.39 2.29 -9.86
C TRP A 95 3.98 3.11 -11.01
N LYS A 96 3.80 2.65 -12.25
CA LYS A 96 4.33 3.32 -13.44
C LYS A 96 3.60 4.63 -13.78
N TRP A 97 2.27 4.65 -13.63
CA TRP A 97 1.44 5.74 -14.16
C TRP A 97 0.78 6.62 -13.10
N LYS A 98 0.75 6.18 -11.83
CA LYS A 98 0.13 6.91 -10.70
C LYS A 98 1.15 7.46 -9.73
N THR A 99 2.31 7.89 -10.24
CA THR A 99 3.37 8.53 -9.43
C THR A 99 2.90 9.84 -8.79
N ASP A 100 1.93 10.52 -9.39
CA ASP A 100 1.23 11.68 -8.83
C ASP A 100 0.44 11.32 -7.57
N VAL A 101 -0.31 10.21 -7.59
CA VAL A 101 -1.06 9.71 -6.44
C VAL A 101 -0.11 9.32 -5.32
N TRP A 102 1.03 8.69 -5.66
CA TRP A 102 2.07 8.36 -4.70
C TRP A 102 2.62 9.59 -3.98
N ALA A 103 2.97 10.65 -4.72
CA ALA A 103 3.46 11.89 -4.15
C ALA A 103 2.43 12.54 -3.22
N ARG A 104 1.14 12.52 -3.60
CA ARG A 104 0.05 13.04 -2.77
C ARG A 104 -0.11 12.24 -1.47
N VAL A 105 -0.13 10.91 -1.54
CA VAL A 105 -0.26 10.04 -0.37
C VAL A 105 0.93 10.22 0.57
N LEU A 106 2.14 10.39 0.05
CA LEU A 106 3.31 10.73 0.86
C LEU A 106 3.17 12.08 1.56
N ALA A 107 2.71 13.11 0.85
CA ALA A 107 2.47 14.42 1.44
C ALA A 107 1.40 14.37 2.55
N GLU A 108 0.33 13.61 2.34
CA GLU A 108 -0.71 13.37 3.35
C GLU A 108 -0.19 12.59 4.56
N SER A 109 0.63 11.56 4.34
CA SER A 109 1.27 10.80 5.42
C SER A 109 2.18 11.69 6.26
N LYS A 110 3.01 12.51 5.61
CA LYS A 110 3.89 13.47 6.32
C LYS A 110 3.07 14.49 7.12
N ARG A 111 2.01 15.05 6.53
CA ARG A 111 1.09 15.95 7.25
C ARG A 111 0.50 15.30 8.50
N LYS A 112 0.04 14.05 8.40
CA LYS A 112 -0.48 13.30 9.56
C LYS A 112 0.57 13.09 10.64
N GLN A 113 1.82 12.83 10.26
CA GLN A 113 2.94 12.71 11.21
C GLN A 113 3.21 14.03 11.93
N TYR A 114 3.27 15.16 11.19
CA TYR A 114 3.46 16.48 11.80
C TYR A 114 2.33 16.85 12.76
N VAL A 115 1.08 16.58 12.39
CA VAL A 115 -0.07 16.85 13.28
C VAL A 115 0.00 16.00 14.55
N LYS A 116 0.34 14.70 14.44
CA LYS A 116 0.51 13.85 15.62
C LYS A 116 1.60 14.35 16.55
N GLN A 117 2.75 14.72 15.99
CA GLN A 117 3.88 15.25 16.77
C GLN A 117 3.51 16.57 17.47
N ALA A 118 2.78 17.47 16.80
CA ALA A 118 2.33 18.71 17.40
C ALA A 118 1.32 18.48 18.54
N VAL A 119 0.44 17.48 18.41
CA VAL A 119 -0.52 17.10 19.47
C VAL A 119 0.21 16.51 20.68
N GLU A 120 1.12 15.56 20.47
CA GLU A 120 1.94 14.98 21.54
C GLU A 120 2.79 16.03 22.27
N GLU A 121 3.33 17.01 21.54
CA GLU A 121 4.07 18.14 22.13
C GLU A 121 3.16 19.03 22.98
N THR A 122 1.93 19.32 22.54
CA THR A 122 0.97 20.09 23.35
C THR A 122 0.47 19.32 24.58
N GLU A 123 0.22 18.01 24.47
CA GLU A 123 -0.22 17.17 25.60
C GLU A 123 0.90 16.97 26.63
N GLY A 124 2.16 16.83 26.19
CA GLY A 124 3.31 16.73 27.09
C GLY A 124 3.66 18.03 27.80
N ILE A 125 3.26 19.19 27.26
CA ILE A 125 3.38 20.49 27.93
C ILE A 125 2.28 20.66 28.99
N ASP A 126 1.06 20.15 28.73
CA ASP A 126 -0.06 20.18 29.67
C ASP A 126 0.16 19.25 30.88
N ASP A 127 0.84 18.11 30.69
CA ASP A 127 1.19 17.16 31.77
C ASP A 127 2.29 17.68 32.74
N TRP A 128 2.97 18.79 32.41
CA TRP A 128 4.03 19.39 33.22
C TRP A 128 3.63 20.70 33.94
N LEU A 129 2.42 21.22 33.70
CA LEU A 129 1.86 22.44 34.30
C LEU A 129 0.86 22.13 35.43
#